data_AF-A0A016T139-F1
#
_entry.id   AF-A0A016T139-F1
#
_cell.length_a   1.000
_cell.length_b   1.000
_cell.length_c   1.000
_cell.angle_alpha   90.00
_cell.angle_beta   90.00
_cell.angle_gamma   90.00
#
_symmetry.space_group_name_H-M   'P 1'
#
loop_
_entity.id
_entity.type
_entity.pdbx_description
1 polymer ?
#
loop_
_entity_poly.entity_id
_entity_poly.type
_entity_poly.pdbx_seq_one_letter_code
_entity_poly.pdbx_strand_id
1 'polypeptide(L)'
;MCESVRADLGASSLPFSRRHPFSCWLSSMLMCFAGGLLACFMLGEPVITPFRRHDDILLASLVWYGVFYSPFDIVHKLISFKLIKVVVSIAKEVQRTHKISHGVAYAAKLYPESYMVQVLVGVAKGAGSGVVKIVEQLVRGTWVPSQHEMLRPSFTTKACVVAALVFTLERNSMYVTAPHDLVYLCVVGFFSYFKLSALLLGVTDPLAPIENLFCALFMGGICDALHK
;
A
#
# COMPACT_ATOMS: atom_id res chain seq x y z
N MET A 1 -3.97 8.91 1.78
CA MET A 1 -2.49 8.98 1.82
C MET A 1 -2.02 10.30 2.45
N CYS A 2 -2.53 11.46 2.02
CA CYS A 2 -2.15 12.75 2.62
C CYS A 2 -2.36 12.83 4.15
N GLU A 3 -3.44 12.24 4.68
CA GLU A 3 -3.65 12.16 6.14
C GLU A 3 -2.56 11.32 6.85
N SER A 4 -2.06 10.25 6.22
CA SER A 4 -0.95 9.46 6.75
C SER A 4 0.35 10.26 6.79
N VAL A 5 0.63 11.05 5.75
CA VAL A 5 1.81 11.95 5.71
C VAL A 5 1.70 12.99 6.82
N ARG A 6 0.50 13.55 7.01
CA ARG A 6 0.23 14.49 8.11
C ARG A 6 0.39 13.84 9.48
N ALA A 7 -0.08 12.61 9.66
CA ALA A 7 0.07 11.85 10.89
C ALA A 7 1.54 11.51 11.19
N ASP A 8 2.32 11.13 10.18
CA ASP A 8 3.75 10.85 10.30
C ASP A 8 4.57 12.09 10.73
N LEU A 9 4.15 13.29 10.30
CA LEU A 9 4.73 14.55 10.74
C LEU A 9 4.29 14.96 12.17
N GLY A 10 3.19 14.40 12.69
CA GLY A 10 2.72 14.67 14.04
C GLY A 10 2.51 16.17 14.34
N ALA A 11 3.01 16.62 15.49
CA ALA A 11 2.86 18.00 15.97
C ALA A 11 3.57 19.04 15.08
N SER A 12 4.61 18.64 14.32
CA SER A 12 5.32 19.55 13.41
C SER A 12 4.68 19.63 12.02
N SER A 13 3.56 18.93 11.79
CA SER A 13 2.89 18.87 10.47
C SER A 13 2.53 20.24 9.89
N LEU A 14 1.85 21.11 10.64
CA LEU A 14 1.46 22.45 10.17
C LEU A 14 2.64 23.44 10.10
N PRO A 15 3.54 23.51 11.10
CA PRO A 15 4.75 24.33 10.96
C PRO A 15 5.60 23.94 9.75
N PHE A 16 5.77 22.64 9.50
CA PHE A 16 6.52 22.13 8.37
C PHE A 16 5.85 22.45 7.03
N SER A 17 4.54 22.20 6.90
CA SER A 17 3.82 22.46 5.64
C SER A 17 3.86 23.94 5.27
N ARG A 18 3.74 24.85 6.25
CA ARG A 18 3.79 26.30 6.03
C ARG A 18 5.19 26.82 5.69
N ARG A 19 6.24 26.23 6.26
CA ARG A 19 7.64 26.63 5.99
C ARG A 19 8.18 26.01 4.71
N HIS A 20 7.76 24.80 4.36
CA HIS A 20 8.24 24.03 3.21
C HIS A 20 7.08 23.40 2.42
N PRO A 21 6.21 24.22 1.79
CA PRO A 21 4.99 23.74 1.13
C PRO A 21 5.29 22.80 -0.04
N PHE A 22 6.33 23.08 -0.84
CA PHE A 22 6.72 22.22 -1.96
C PHE A 22 7.23 20.85 -1.51
N SER A 23 7.99 20.78 -0.41
CA SER A 23 8.45 19.50 0.14
C SER A 23 7.28 18.68 0.68
N CYS A 24 6.34 19.33 1.37
CA CYS A 24 5.12 18.68 1.86
C CYS A 24 4.22 18.16 0.72
N TRP A 25 4.06 18.95 -0.35
CA TRP A 25 3.34 18.56 -1.55
C TRP A 25 4.01 17.35 -2.22
N LEU A 26 5.32 17.43 -2.47
CA LEU A 26 6.10 16.36 -3.10
C LEU A 26 6.00 15.05 -2.30
N SER A 27 6.17 15.13 -0.98
CA SER A 27 6.01 13.99 -0.06
C SER A 27 4.64 13.34 -0.19
N SER A 28 3.58 14.16 -0.28
CA SER A 28 2.21 13.68 -0.47
C SER A 28 2.00 13.04 -1.84
N MET A 29 2.56 13.60 -2.91
CA MET A 29 2.50 13.03 -4.26
C MET A 29 3.24 11.69 -4.34
N LEU A 30 4.44 11.60 -3.78
CA LEU A 30 5.21 10.36 -3.72
C LEU A 30 4.40 9.25 -3.04
N MET A 31 3.72 9.55 -1.93
CA MET A 31 2.87 8.57 -1.22
C MET A 31 1.57 8.24 -1.96
N CYS A 32 0.95 9.18 -2.65
CA CYS A 32 -0.26 8.95 -3.46
C CYS A 32 0.02 8.04 -4.67
N PHE A 33 1.16 8.24 -5.33
CA PHE A 33 1.55 7.54 -6.55
C PHE A 33 2.59 6.43 -6.33
N ALA A 34 2.91 6.10 -5.07
CA ALA A 34 3.96 5.17 -4.69
C ALA A 34 3.94 3.83 -5.43
N GLY A 35 2.78 3.19 -5.52
CA GLY A 35 2.66 1.92 -6.24
C GLY A 35 2.90 2.04 -7.75
N GLY A 36 2.56 3.18 -8.35
CA GLY A 36 2.88 3.48 -9.75
C GLY A 36 4.36 3.71 -9.96
N LEU A 37 4.99 4.51 -9.09
CA LEU A 37 6.42 4.82 -9.12
C LEU A 37 7.26 3.56 -9.00
N LEU A 38 6.96 2.72 -8.00
CA LEU A 38 7.69 1.48 -7.77
C LEU A 38 7.50 0.48 -8.93
N ALA A 39 6.29 0.36 -9.47
CA ALA A 39 6.05 -0.52 -10.61
C ALA A 39 6.81 -0.07 -11.87
N CYS A 40 6.83 1.22 -12.19
CA CYS A 40 7.61 1.74 -13.32
C CYS A 40 9.11 1.51 -13.10
N PHE A 41 9.61 1.73 -11.88
CA PHE A 41 11.00 1.45 -11.52
C PHE A 41 11.36 -0.03 -11.76
N MET A 42 10.51 -0.96 -11.33
CA MET A 42 10.74 -2.41 -11.51
C MET A 42 10.65 -2.86 -12.96
N LEU A 43 9.81 -2.21 -13.77
CA LEU A 43 9.63 -2.53 -15.19
C LEU A 43 10.62 -1.81 -16.11
N GLY A 44 11.50 -0.96 -15.57
CA GLY A 44 12.44 -0.16 -16.37
C GLY A 44 11.76 0.95 -17.18
N GLU A 45 10.53 1.31 -16.83
CA GLU A 45 9.80 2.41 -17.45
C GLU A 45 10.19 3.75 -16.81
N PRO A 46 9.98 4.89 -17.49
CA PRO A 46 10.19 6.19 -16.90
C PRO A 46 9.37 6.33 -15.60
N VAL A 47 10.05 6.49 -14.46
CA VAL A 47 9.39 6.61 -13.13
C VAL A 47 8.44 7.80 -13.05
N ILE A 48 8.60 8.79 -13.92
CA ILE A 48 7.72 9.96 -14.02
C ILE A 48 6.36 9.64 -14.67
N THR A 49 6.16 8.45 -15.23
CA THR A 49 4.93 8.06 -15.94
C THR A 49 3.62 8.31 -15.15
N PRO A 50 3.54 8.03 -13.83
CA PRO A 50 2.35 8.35 -13.03
C PRO A 50 2.00 9.85 -13.04
N PHE A 51 2.98 10.74 -13.21
CA PHE A 51 2.81 12.19 -13.29
C PHE A 51 2.38 12.69 -14.67
N ARG A 52 2.15 11.81 -15.65
CA ARG A 52 1.57 12.23 -16.95
C ARG A 52 0.06 12.47 -16.88
N ARG A 53 -0.63 11.89 -15.89
CA ARG A 53 -2.08 12.03 -15.71
C ARG A 53 -2.37 13.28 -14.87
N HIS A 54 -2.57 14.40 -15.57
CA HIS A 54 -2.81 15.71 -14.97
C HIS A 54 -4.04 15.72 -14.06
N ASP A 55 -5.12 15.02 -14.43
CA ASP A 55 -6.35 14.94 -13.63
C ASP A 55 -6.10 14.33 -12.24
N ASP A 56 -5.33 13.24 -12.18
CA ASP A 56 -4.96 12.58 -10.93
C ASP A 56 -4.07 13.48 -10.06
N ILE A 57 -3.14 14.22 -10.67
CA ILE A 57 -2.23 15.13 -9.95
C ILE A 57 -3.01 16.33 -9.40
N LEU A 58 -3.90 16.91 -10.20
CA LEU A 58 -4.78 18.01 -9.79
C LEU A 58 -5.65 17.56 -8.63
N LEU A 59 -6.33 16.41 -8.74
CA LEU A 59 -7.14 15.85 -7.66
C LEU A 59 -6.32 15.59 -6.40
N ALA A 60 -5.16 14.95 -6.52
CA ALA A 60 -4.29 14.68 -5.39
C ALA A 60 -3.79 15.99 -4.73
N SER A 61 -3.50 17.02 -5.52
CA SER A 61 -3.07 18.33 -5.05
C SER A 61 -4.19 19.08 -4.33
N LEU A 62 -5.43 19.01 -4.83
CA LEU A 62 -6.61 19.56 -4.16
C LEU A 62 -6.87 18.86 -2.83
N VAL A 63 -6.76 17.52 -2.79
CA VAL A 63 -6.89 16.74 -1.55
C VAL A 63 -5.77 17.09 -0.56
N TRP A 64 -4.52 17.20 -1.02
CA TRP A 64 -3.40 17.67 -0.20
C TRP A 64 -3.69 19.06 0.39
N TYR A 65 -4.14 20.00 -0.45
CA TYR A 65 -4.43 21.35 0.00
C TYR A 65 -5.55 21.36 1.05
N GLY A 66 -6.65 20.64 0.80
CA GLY A 66 -7.74 20.49 1.76
C GLY A 66 -7.28 19.88 3.09
N VAL A 67 -6.45 18.84 3.05
CA VAL A 67 -5.95 18.17 4.26
C VAL A 67 -5.01 19.05 5.07
N PHE A 68 -4.20 19.93 4.48
CA PHE A 68 -3.21 20.74 5.23
C PHE A 68 -3.62 22.19 5.49
N TYR A 69 -4.46 22.78 4.64
CA TYR A 69 -4.74 24.23 4.64
C TYR A 69 -6.24 24.56 4.67
N SER A 70 -7.13 23.60 4.87
CA SER A 70 -8.56 23.91 5.05
C SER A 70 -8.79 24.85 6.24
N PRO A 71 -9.70 25.84 6.12
CA PRO A 71 -10.02 26.74 7.22
C PRO A 71 -10.55 25.93 8.41
N PHE A 72 -10.12 26.29 9.62
CA PHE A 72 -10.46 25.59 10.87
C PHE A 72 -10.14 24.09 10.92
N ASP A 73 -9.33 23.61 9.98
CA ASP A 73 -8.93 22.22 9.85
C ASP A 73 -10.10 21.25 9.61
N ILE A 74 -11.16 21.75 8.95
CA ILE A 74 -12.44 21.04 8.77
C ILE A 74 -12.23 19.71 8.05
N VAL A 75 -11.44 19.68 6.97
CA VAL A 75 -11.24 18.47 6.17
C VAL A 75 -10.49 17.39 6.95
N HIS A 76 -9.46 17.79 7.70
CA HIS A 76 -8.70 16.85 8.53
C HIS A 76 -9.58 16.30 9.66
N LYS A 77 -10.34 17.15 10.35
CA LYS A 77 -11.29 16.72 11.39
C LYS A 77 -12.37 15.79 10.82
N LEU A 78 -12.90 16.12 9.63
CA LEU A 78 -13.92 15.33 8.95
C LEU A 78 -13.41 13.91 8.65
N ILE A 79 -12.25 13.79 8.01
CA ILE A 79 -11.64 12.51 7.66
C ILE A 79 -11.19 11.72 8.90
N SER A 80 -10.83 12.43 9.99
CA SER A 80 -10.44 11.81 11.25
C SER A 80 -11.62 11.23 12.04
N PHE A 81 -12.87 11.62 11.75
CA PHE A 81 -14.02 10.97 12.37
C PHE A 81 -14.05 9.48 12.01
N LYS A 82 -14.19 8.63 13.05
CA LYS A 82 -14.11 7.18 12.92
C LYS A 82 -15.00 6.62 11.80
N LEU A 83 -16.25 7.08 11.70
CA LEU A 83 -17.19 6.62 10.68
C LEU A 83 -16.71 6.92 9.25
N ILE A 84 -16.28 8.16 9.01
CA ILE A 84 -15.78 8.59 7.70
C ILE A 84 -14.46 7.90 7.38
N LYS A 85 -13.58 7.76 8.38
CA LYS A 85 -12.31 7.04 8.25
C LYS A 85 -12.52 5.58 7.84
N VAL A 86 -13.55 4.91 8.36
CA VAL A 86 -13.92 3.54 7.95
C VAL A 86 -14.35 3.51 6.50
N VAL A 87 -15.25 4.39 6.06
CA VAL A 87 -15.72 4.43 4.66
C VAL A 87 -14.57 4.70 3.70
N VAL A 88 -13.73 5.70 3.99
CA VAL A 88 -12.55 6.02 3.17
C VAL A 88 -11.54 4.87 3.15
N SER A 89 -11.39 4.15 4.28
CA SER A 89 -10.49 3.00 4.35
C SER A 89 -10.99 1.82 3.50
N ILE A 90 -12.29 1.53 3.49
CA ILE A 90 -12.86 0.49 2.64
C ILE A 90 -12.69 0.87 1.16
N ALA A 91 -13.03 2.11 0.78
CA ALA A 91 -12.84 2.59 -0.59
C ALA A 91 -11.36 2.49 -1.03
N LYS A 92 -10.41 2.78 -0.13
CA LYS A 92 -8.98 2.60 -0.39
C LYS A 92 -8.62 1.13 -0.66
N GLU A 93 -9.17 0.18 0.07
CA GLU A 93 -8.89 -1.25 -0.12
C GLU A 93 -9.50 -1.80 -1.41
N VAL A 94 -10.67 -1.30 -1.84
CA VAL A 94 -11.22 -1.56 -3.17
C VAL A 94 -10.25 -1.06 -4.26
N GLN A 95 -9.78 0.19 -4.15
CA GLN A 95 -8.79 0.74 -5.08
C GLN A 95 -7.47 -0.02 -5.05
N ARG A 96 -7.03 -0.53 -3.90
CA ARG A 96 -5.82 -1.34 -3.79
C ARG A 96 -5.96 -2.64 -4.59
N THR A 97 -7.08 -3.33 -4.43
CA THR A 97 -7.35 -4.58 -5.16
C THR A 97 -7.36 -4.33 -6.67
N HIS A 98 -7.98 -3.23 -7.11
CA HIS A 98 -7.94 -2.80 -8.51
C HIS A 98 -6.50 -2.56 -9.01
N LYS A 99 -5.67 -1.86 -8.23
CA LYS A 99 -4.26 -1.61 -8.56
C LYS A 99 -3.44 -2.90 -8.68
N ILE A 100 -3.67 -3.88 -7.81
CA ILE A 100 -2.98 -5.18 -7.84
C ILE A 100 -3.40 -5.94 -9.12
N SER A 101 -4.71 -6.10 -9.34
CA SER A 101 -5.23 -6.80 -10.53
C SER A 101 -4.75 -6.16 -11.83
N HIS A 102 -4.85 -4.83 -11.95
CA HIS A 102 -4.33 -4.10 -13.11
C HIS A 102 -2.80 -4.23 -13.25
N GLY A 103 -2.05 -4.26 -12.14
CA GLY A 103 -0.60 -4.48 -12.14
C GLY A 103 -0.22 -5.84 -12.69
N VAL A 104 -0.87 -6.90 -12.20
CA VAL A 104 -0.68 -8.28 -12.67
C VAL A 104 -1.08 -8.39 -14.14
N ALA A 105 -2.23 -7.87 -14.54
CA ALA A 105 -2.69 -7.89 -15.92
C ALA A 105 -1.74 -7.13 -16.87
N TYR A 106 -1.16 -6.03 -16.42
CA TYR A 106 -0.17 -5.27 -17.19
C TYR A 106 1.14 -6.05 -17.35
N ALA A 107 1.66 -6.60 -16.25
CA ALA A 107 2.87 -7.41 -16.26
C ALA A 107 2.71 -8.69 -17.08
N ALA A 108 1.53 -9.33 -17.04
CA ALA A 108 1.24 -10.53 -17.82
C ALA A 108 1.20 -10.25 -19.33
N LYS A 109 0.82 -9.03 -19.75
CA LYS A 109 0.91 -8.61 -21.16
C LYS A 109 2.34 -8.42 -21.62
N LEU A 110 3.21 -7.90 -20.75
CA LEU A 110 4.60 -7.62 -21.08
C LEU A 110 5.50 -8.87 -20.97
N TYR A 111 5.26 -9.70 -19.97
CA TYR A 111 6.01 -10.91 -19.64
C TYR A 111 5.07 -12.08 -19.32
N PRO A 112 4.43 -12.70 -20.34
CA PRO A 112 3.42 -13.74 -20.13
C PRO A 112 3.96 -14.99 -19.41
N GLU A 113 5.19 -15.40 -19.72
CA GLU A 113 5.81 -16.60 -19.12
C GLU A 113 6.41 -16.35 -17.73
N SER A 114 6.59 -15.09 -17.32
CA SER A 114 7.31 -14.74 -16.09
C SER A 114 6.37 -14.48 -14.93
N TYR A 115 5.82 -15.55 -14.34
CA TYR A 115 4.91 -15.49 -13.19
C TYR A 115 5.46 -14.68 -12.02
N MET A 116 6.75 -14.81 -11.72
CA MET A 116 7.38 -14.08 -10.62
C MET A 116 7.36 -12.56 -10.86
N VAL A 117 7.56 -12.11 -12.10
CA VAL A 117 7.48 -10.69 -12.47
C VAL A 117 6.04 -10.19 -12.31
N GLN A 118 5.05 -10.99 -12.73
CA GLN A 118 3.63 -10.66 -12.60
C GLN A 118 3.24 -10.43 -11.13
N VAL A 119 3.63 -11.35 -10.25
CA VAL A 119 3.39 -11.26 -8.81
C VAL A 119 4.08 -10.04 -8.22
N LEU A 120 5.37 -9.84 -8.51
CA LEU A 120 6.15 -8.74 -7.96
C LEU A 120 5.60 -7.36 -8.37
N VAL A 121 5.17 -7.20 -9.63
CA VAL A 121 4.55 -5.95 -10.10
C VAL A 121 3.18 -5.72 -9.45
N GLY A 122 2.39 -6.79 -9.27
CA GLY A 122 1.12 -6.73 -8.53
C GLY A 122 1.33 -6.26 -7.09
N VAL A 123 2.31 -6.84 -6.39
CA VAL A 123 2.69 -6.46 -5.02
C VAL A 123 3.21 -5.02 -4.98
N ALA A 124 4.04 -4.61 -5.94
CA ALA A 124 4.54 -3.24 -6.03
C ALA A 124 3.41 -2.22 -6.17
N LYS A 125 2.40 -2.49 -7.01
CA LYS A 125 1.22 -1.63 -7.16
C LYS A 125 0.36 -1.59 -5.89
N GLY A 126 0.24 -2.71 -5.17
CA GLY A 126 -0.59 -2.84 -3.97
C GLY A 126 0.04 -2.31 -2.68
N ALA A 127 1.34 -2.56 -2.48
CA ALA A 127 2.07 -2.30 -1.23
C ALA A 127 3.26 -1.34 -1.40
N GLY A 128 3.47 -0.77 -2.60
CA GLY A 128 4.62 0.10 -2.88
C GLY A 128 4.73 1.36 -2.02
N SER A 129 3.65 1.77 -1.34
CA SER A 129 3.72 2.85 -0.36
C SER A 129 4.66 2.56 0.81
N GLY A 130 4.85 1.29 1.19
CA GLY A 130 5.78 0.92 2.27
C GLY A 130 7.24 1.15 1.87
N VAL A 131 7.59 0.86 0.61
CA VAL A 131 8.94 1.07 0.07
C VAL A 131 9.19 2.54 -0.21
N VAL A 132 8.25 3.24 -0.86
CA VAL A 132 8.41 4.66 -1.21
C VAL A 132 8.40 5.56 0.05
N LYS A 133 7.79 5.11 1.16
CA LYS A 133 7.86 5.82 2.45
C LYS A 133 9.29 6.06 2.92
N ILE A 134 10.21 5.16 2.58
CA ILE A 134 11.64 5.28 2.88
C ILE A 134 12.24 6.51 2.17
N VAL A 135 11.97 6.63 0.86
CA VAL A 135 12.41 7.76 0.05
C VAL A 135 11.74 9.05 0.52
N GLU A 136 10.45 8.99 0.86
CA GLU A 136 9.69 10.14 1.36
C GLU A 136 10.21 10.65 2.72
N GLN A 137 10.59 9.75 3.62
CA GLN A 137 11.28 10.07 4.86
C GLN A 137 12.60 10.83 4.62
N LEU A 138 13.39 10.39 3.65
CA LEU A 138 14.63 11.08 3.24
C LEU A 138 14.34 12.48 2.67
N VAL A 139 13.30 12.64 1.85
CA VAL A 139 12.89 13.96 1.30
C VAL A 139 12.49 14.95 2.41
N ARG A 140 11.94 14.46 3.52
CA ARG A 140 11.60 15.28 4.70
C ARG A 140 12.78 15.49 5.66
N GLY A 141 13.92 14.84 5.43
CA GLY A 141 15.08 14.87 6.32
C GLY A 141 14.86 14.12 7.64
N THR A 142 13.87 13.23 7.72
CA THR A 142 13.56 12.44 8.91
C THR A 142 13.73 10.95 8.60
N TRP A 143 14.78 10.32 9.14
CA TRP A 143 15.03 8.89 8.95
C TRP A 143 14.72 8.10 10.21
N VAL A 144 13.85 7.09 10.10
CA VAL A 144 13.54 6.15 11.19
C VAL A 144 13.86 4.73 10.72
N PRO A 145 15.07 4.21 11.04
CA PRO A 145 15.56 2.94 10.49
C PRO A 145 14.80 1.70 10.96
N SER A 146 14.00 1.81 12.03
CA SER A 146 13.35 0.67 12.69
C SER A 146 12.00 0.27 12.08
N GLN A 147 11.48 1.02 11.10
CA GLN A 147 10.13 0.85 10.56
C GLN A 147 10.10 0.73 9.04
N HIS A 148 10.88 -0.22 8.49
CA HIS A 148 10.84 -0.51 7.06
C HIS A 148 9.99 -1.76 6.76
N GLU A 149 9.05 -1.59 5.85
CA GLU A 149 8.12 -2.65 5.40
C GLU A 149 8.84 -3.88 4.83
N MET A 150 10.05 -3.68 4.28
CA MET A 150 10.90 -4.78 3.79
C MET A 150 11.52 -5.61 4.90
N LEU A 151 11.78 -5.02 6.07
CA LEU A 151 12.36 -5.72 7.23
C LEU A 151 11.27 -6.45 8.03
N ARG A 152 10.11 -5.81 8.22
CA ARG A 152 8.95 -6.40 8.89
C ARG A 152 7.70 -6.14 8.06
N PRO A 153 7.30 -7.07 7.18
CA PRO A 153 6.15 -6.87 6.32
C PRO A 153 4.86 -6.85 7.15
N SER A 154 4.05 -5.79 6.99
CA SER A 154 2.74 -5.72 7.62
C SER A 154 1.79 -6.75 7.02
N PHE A 155 0.70 -7.08 7.74
CA PHE A 155 -0.42 -7.85 7.20
C PHE A 155 -0.84 -7.37 5.81
N THR A 156 -0.85 -6.07 5.55
CA THR A 156 -1.27 -5.51 4.26
C THR A 156 -0.37 -5.97 3.12
N THR A 157 0.96 -5.97 3.33
CA THR A 157 1.94 -6.39 2.34
C THR A 157 1.83 -7.90 2.08
N LYS A 158 1.67 -8.69 3.15
CA LYS A 158 1.42 -10.15 3.04
C LYS A 158 0.15 -10.47 2.26
N ALA A 159 -0.94 -9.76 2.56
CA ALA A 159 -2.20 -9.88 1.83
C ALA A 159 -2.05 -9.49 0.35
N CYS A 160 -1.24 -8.48 0.02
CA CYS A 160 -0.94 -8.12 -1.37
C CYS A 160 -0.19 -9.22 -2.12
N VAL A 161 0.73 -9.94 -1.46
CA VAL A 161 1.43 -11.09 -2.05
C VAL A 161 0.44 -12.20 -2.39
N VAL A 162 -0.42 -12.57 -1.44
CA VAL A 162 -1.45 -13.60 -1.66
C VAL A 162 -2.41 -13.19 -2.77
N ALA A 163 -2.91 -11.95 -2.76
CA ALA A 163 -3.79 -11.43 -3.80
C ALA A 163 -3.12 -11.43 -5.19
N ALA A 164 -1.86 -11.00 -5.27
CA ALA A 164 -1.12 -11.01 -6.54
C ALA A 164 -0.88 -12.43 -7.06
N LEU A 165 -0.61 -13.40 -6.18
CA LEU A 165 -0.51 -14.82 -6.52
C LEU A 165 -1.84 -15.35 -7.07
N VAL A 166 -2.95 -15.08 -6.38
CA VAL A 166 -4.29 -15.50 -6.82
C VAL A 166 -4.62 -14.94 -8.21
N PHE A 167 -4.44 -13.63 -8.43
CA PHE A 167 -4.68 -13.03 -9.75
C PHE A 167 -3.74 -13.55 -10.83
N THR A 168 -2.48 -13.87 -10.48
CA THR A 168 -1.52 -14.45 -11.42
C THR A 168 -1.93 -15.88 -11.81
N LEU A 169 -2.35 -16.70 -10.85
CA LEU A 169 -2.81 -18.08 -11.10
C LEU A 169 -4.12 -18.11 -11.89
N GLU A 170 -5.05 -17.21 -11.57
CA GLU A 170 -6.29 -17.01 -12.30
C GLU A 170 -6.01 -16.64 -13.76
N ARG A 171 -5.09 -15.71 -13.99
CA ARG A 171 -4.80 -15.22 -15.34
C ARG A 171 -4.19 -16.28 -16.25
N ASN A 172 -3.42 -17.20 -15.67
CA ASN A 172 -2.73 -18.24 -16.41
C ASN A 172 -3.52 -19.57 -16.46
N SER A 173 -4.77 -19.59 -16.00
CA SER A 173 -5.75 -20.70 -16.13
C SER A 173 -5.32 -22.09 -15.61
N MET A 174 -4.12 -22.25 -15.05
CA MET A 174 -3.58 -23.56 -14.66
C MET A 174 -4.21 -24.14 -13.38
N TYR A 175 -4.78 -23.31 -12.51
CA TYR A 175 -5.27 -23.78 -11.18
C TYR A 175 -6.58 -23.15 -10.68
N VAL A 176 -6.98 -21.98 -11.18
CA VAL A 176 -8.22 -21.29 -10.74
C VAL A 176 -9.18 -21.21 -11.92
N THR A 177 -10.22 -22.04 -11.90
CA THR A 177 -11.26 -22.08 -12.96
C THR A 177 -12.48 -21.20 -12.64
N ALA A 178 -12.43 -20.45 -11.54
CA ALA A 178 -13.50 -19.54 -11.13
C ALA A 178 -13.56 -18.30 -12.02
N PRO A 179 -14.75 -17.69 -12.22
CA PRO A 179 -14.90 -16.46 -13.00
C PRO A 179 -14.17 -15.29 -12.32
N HIS A 180 -13.56 -14.43 -13.14
CA HIS A 180 -12.75 -13.27 -12.68
C HIS A 180 -13.49 -12.40 -11.66
N ASP A 181 -14.76 -12.13 -11.92
CA ASP A 181 -15.57 -11.26 -11.06
C ASP A 181 -15.74 -11.84 -9.66
N LEU A 182 -15.85 -13.17 -9.54
CA LEU A 182 -15.97 -13.85 -8.26
C LEU A 182 -14.65 -13.82 -7.48
N VAL A 183 -13.53 -14.11 -8.16
CA VAL A 183 -12.19 -14.06 -7.55
C VAL A 183 -11.90 -12.63 -7.07
N TYR A 184 -12.16 -11.64 -7.92
CA TYR A 184 -12.00 -10.23 -7.59
C TYR A 184 -12.86 -9.83 -6.39
N LEU A 185 -14.14 -10.22 -6.36
CA LEU A 185 -15.05 -9.96 -5.24
C LEU A 185 -14.53 -10.58 -3.93
N CYS A 186 -14.06 -11.82 -3.97
CA CYS A 186 -13.48 -12.49 -2.80
C CYS A 186 -12.25 -11.76 -2.27
N VAL A 187 -11.34 -11.30 -3.15
CA VAL A 187 -10.14 -10.56 -2.74
C VAL A 187 -10.50 -9.19 -2.16
N VAL A 188 -11.45 -8.46 -2.76
CA VAL A 188 -11.96 -7.19 -2.20
C VAL A 188 -12.62 -7.41 -0.83
N GLY A 189 -13.43 -8.46 -0.70
CA GLY A 189 -14.05 -8.87 0.56
C GLY A 189 -13.01 -9.17 1.63
N PHE A 190 -11.94 -9.87 1.27
CA PHE A 190 -10.82 -10.16 2.16
C PHE A 190 -10.13 -8.87 2.65
N PHE A 191 -9.69 -7.99 1.75
CA PHE A 191 -9.03 -6.75 2.16
C PHE A 191 -9.93 -5.84 3.01
N SER A 192 -11.20 -5.69 2.62
CA SER A 192 -12.15 -4.87 3.36
C SER A 192 -12.44 -5.45 4.75
N TYR A 193 -12.63 -6.76 4.87
CA TYR A 193 -12.83 -7.46 6.15
C TYR A 193 -11.66 -7.22 7.10
N PHE A 194 -10.43 -7.50 6.67
CA PHE A 194 -9.27 -7.34 7.54
C PHE A 194 -8.98 -5.88 7.90
N LYS A 195 -9.24 -4.95 6.97
CA LYS A 195 -9.10 -3.52 7.26
C LYS A 195 -10.11 -3.05 8.29
N LEU A 196 -11.35 -3.53 8.20
CA LEU A 196 -12.41 -3.23 9.16
C LEU A 196 -12.09 -3.84 10.53
N SER A 197 -11.65 -5.10 10.58
CA SER A 197 -11.19 -5.77 11.80
C SER A 197 -10.04 -5.00 12.46
N ALA A 198 -9.04 -4.54 11.71
CA ALA A 198 -7.94 -3.75 12.25
C ALA A 198 -8.41 -2.39 12.82
N LEU A 199 -9.39 -1.73 12.19
CA LEU A 199 -9.90 -0.42 12.62
C LEU A 199 -10.89 -0.51 13.79
N LEU A 200 -11.68 -1.58 13.89
CA LEU A 200 -12.71 -1.74 14.92
C LEU A 200 -12.22 -2.53 16.13
N LEU A 201 -11.49 -3.63 15.91
CA LEU A 201 -11.05 -4.57 16.94
C LEU A 201 -9.59 -4.36 17.35
N GLY A 202 -8.83 -3.52 16.63
CA GLY A 202 -7.43 -3.26 16.93
C GLY A 202 -6.49 -4.45 16.68
N VAL A 203 -6.96 -5.51 15.99
CA VAL A 203 -6.15 -6.68 15.67
C VAL A 203 -5.14 -6.30 14.59
N THR A 204 -3.85 -6.28 14.96
CA THR A 204 -2.77 -5.75 14.11
C THR A 204 -2.29 -6.74 13.05
N ASP A 205 -2.15 -8.04 13.38
CA ASP A 205 -1.64 -9.05 12.43
C ASP A 205 -2.24 -10.46 12.68
N PRO A 206 -3.35 -10.82 12.01
CA PRO A 206 -3.95 -12.15 12.14
C PRO A 206 -3.14 -13.28 11.48
N LEU A 207 -2.18 -12.96 10.60
CA LEU A 207 -1.30 -13.94 9.95
C LEU A 207 -0.02 -14.24 10.73
N ALA A 208 0.30 -13.45 11.76
CA ALA A 208 1.49 -13.66 12.59
C ALA A 208 1.60 -15.07 13.21
N PRO A 209 0.54 -15.69 13.76
CA PRO A 209 0.66 -17.05 14.31
C PRO A 209 0.98 -18.10 13.25
N ILE A 210 0.45 -17.96 12.03
CA ILE A 210 0.71 -18.88 10.91
C ILE A 210 2.16 -18.76 10.45
N GLU A 211 2.64 -17.52 10.30
CA GLU A 211 4.04 -17.25 9.95
C GLU A 211 5.00 -17.76 11.01
N ASN A 212 4.72 -17.53 12.29
CA ASN A 212 5.55 -18.03 13.39
C ASN A 212 5.59 -19.55 13.41
N LEU A 213 4.47 -20.22 13.14
CA LEU A 213 4.41 -21.67 13.03
C LEU A 213 5.24 -22.18 11.83
N PHE A 214 5.11 -21.52 10.68
CA PHE A 214 5.91 -21.85 9.49
C PHE A 214 7.41 -21.66 9.75
N CYS A 215 7.80 -20.55 10.36
CA CYS A 215 9.19 -20.28 10.73
C CYS A 215 9.72 -21.29 11.75
N ALA A 216 8.89 -21.69 12.73
CA ALA A 216 9.23 -22.71 13.70
C ALA A 216 9.49 -24.08 13.03
N LEU A 217 8.59 -24.50 12.13
CA LEU A 217 8.63 -25.82 11.49
C LEU A 217 9.68 -25.92 10.39
N PHE A 218 9.77 -24.93 9.50
CA PHE A 218 10.53 -25.04 8.24
C PHE A 218 11.80 -24.19 8.22
N MET A 219 11.87 -23.11 9.00
CA MET A 219 13.03 -22.20 9.02
C MET A 219 13.92 -22.38 10.25
N GLY A 220 13.83 -23.54 10.92
CA GLY A 220 14.75 -23.89 12.01
C GLY A 220 14.39 -23.30 13.38
N GLY A 221 13.26 -22.61 13.53
CA GLY A 221 12.89 -22.00 14.83
C GLY A 221 12.73 -23.01 15.98
N ILE A 222 12.36 -24.26 15.68
CA ILE A 222 12.36 -25.35 16.68
C ILE A 222 13.79 -25.71 17.12
N CYS A 223 14.75 -25.78 16.20
CA CYS A 223 16.14 -26.07 16.52
C CYS A 223 16.79 -24.93 17.33
N ASP A 224 16.45 -23.67 17.04
CA ASP A 224 16.93 -22.51 17.80
C ASP A 224 16.31 -22.42 19.21
N ALA A 225 15.05 -22.83 19.37
CA ALA A 225 14.39 -22.90 20.68
C ALA A 225 14.92 -24.05 21.55
N LEU A 226 15.43 -25.13 20.94
CA LEU A 226 16.05 -26.27 21.61
C LEU A 226 17.51 -26.01 22.05
N HIS A 227 18.20 -25.03 21.44
CA HIS A 227 19.57 -24.63 21.79
C HIS A 227 19.65 -23.48 22.81
N LYS A 228 18.51 -23.04 23.36
CA LYS A 228 18.40 -22.06 24.46
C LYS A 228 18.03 -22.76 25.76
#